data_AF-A0A1Y4LNB4-F1
#
_entry.id   AF-A0A1Y4LNB4-F1
#
_cell.length_a   1.000
_cell.length_b   1.000
_cell.length_c   1.000
_cell.angle_alpha   90.00
_cell.angle_beta   90.00
_cell.angle_gamma   90.00
#
_symmetry.space_group_name_H-M   'P 1'
#
loop_
_entity.id
_entity.type
_entity.pdbx_description
1 polymer ?
#
loop_
_entity_poly.entity_id
_entity_poly.type
_entity_poly.pdbx_seq_one_letter_code
_entity_poly.pdbx_strand_id
1 'polypeptide(L)'
;MAAVTLRACQAGPAGFQSYLGERYNQETEQWEEIYGRKVRLTFGLDLYALPQAGEAALQTALDILTQACAGAGPEGLAIQEFSSGETAYDGDSRLLRKPAQAVCTAYLYAITEADGTFLDFEIRGERIP
;
A
#
# COMPACT_ATOMS: atom_id res chain seq x y z
N MET A 1 -15.56 10.28 6.77
CA MET A 1 -14.10 10.39 6.95
C MET A 1 -13.49 9.02 6.73
N ALA A 2 -12.27 8.94 6.17
CA ALA A 2 -11.53 7.68 6.07
C ALA A 2 -10.21 7.82 6.83
N ALA A 3 -9.83 6.79 7.58
CA ALA A 3 -8.53 6.69 8.23
C ALA A 3 -7.68 5.64 7.52
N VAL A 4 -6.43 5.99 7.22
CA VAL A 4 -5.47 5.10 6.56
C VAL A 4 -4.39 4.69 7.57
N THR A 5 -4.14 3.39 7.68
CA THR A 5 -3.13 2.82 8.57
C THR A 5 -2.37 1.72 7.85
N LEU A 6 -1.09 1.51 8.19
CA LEU A 6 -0.37 0.30 7.79
C LEU A 6 -0.56 -0.75 8.90
N ARG A 7 -1.25 -1.85 8.58
CA ARG A 7 -1.57 -2.93 9.54
C ARG A 7 -0.53 -4.04 9.53
N ALA A 8 0.05 -4.33 8.37
CA ALA A 8 1.09 -5.35 8.25
C ALA A 8 2.03 -5.04 7.09
N CYS A 9 3.29 -5.44 7.26
CA CYS A 9 4.29 -5.54 6.21
C CYS A 9 4.93 -6.92 6.31
N GLN A 10 4.78 -7.72 5.26
CA GLN A 10 5.29 -9.09 5.19
C GLN A 10 6.25 -9.19 4.03
N ALA A 11 7.45 -9.66 4.32
CA ALA A 11 8.49 -9.93 3.34
C ALA A 11 8.80 -11.43 3.36
N GLY A 12 9.24 -12.00 2.23
CA GLY A 12 9.52 -13.45 2.09
C GLY A 12 10.66 -13.98 3.00
N PRO A 13 11.26 -15.14 2.70
CA PRO A 13 12.46 -15.66 3.39
C PRO A 13 13.71 -14.80 3.10
N ALA A 14 14.67 -14.74 4.04
CA ALA A 14 15.75 -13.76 4.11
C ALA A 14 16.69 -13.72 2.87
N GLY A 15 17.00 -12.50 2.42
CA GLY A 15 17.98 -12.16 1.37
C GLY A 15 17.55 -10.90 0.60
N PHE A 16 18.34 -9.82 0.67
CA PHE A 16 18.14 -8.59 -0.14
C PHE A 16 18.65 -8.74 -1.59
N GLN A 17 18.79 -9.98 -2.05
CA GLN A 17 19.58 -10.34 -3.25
C GLN A 17 18.70 -10.90 -4.38
N SER A 18 17.38 -10.74 -4.32
CA SER A 18 16.55 -11.10 -5.46
C SER A 18 16.65 -10.02 -6.52
N TYR A 19 17.13 -10.40 -7.70
CA TYR A 19 17.05 -9.57 -8.90
C TYR A 19 15.58 -9.27 -9.22
N LEU A 20 15.26 -7.99 -9.38
CA LEU A 20 13.90 -7.48 -9.62
C LEU A 20 13.70 -7.00 -11.06
N GLY A 21 14.77 -6.75 -11.82
CA GLY A 21 14.72 -6.25 -13.20
C GLY A 21 15.79 -5.19 -13.45
N GLU A 22 15.68 -4.48 -14.58
CA GLU A 22 16.58 -3.37 -14.93
C GLU A 22 15.76 -2.08 -15.08
N ARG A 23 16.35 -0.95 -14.70
CA ARG A 23 15.79 0.39 -14.93
C ARG A 23 16.78 1.23 -15.70
N TYR A 24 16.30 1.90 -16.74
CA TYR A 24 17.09 2.89 -17.43
C TYR A 24 17.20 4.17 -16.59
N ASN A 25 18.41 4.50 -16.15
CA ASN A 25 18.70 5.76 -15.47
C ASN A 25 18.96 6.85 -16.51
N GLN A 26 18.06 7.83 -16.58
CA GLN A 26 18.14 8.96 -17.52
C GLN A 26 19.27 9.95 -17.19
N GLU A 27 19.75 9.99 -15.94
CA GLU A 27 20.84 10.90 -15.52
C GLU A 27 22.21 10.34 -15.90
N THR A 28 22.38 9.01 -15.83
CA THR A 28 23.65 8.33 -16.16
C THR A 28 23.66 7.69 -17.54
N GLU A 29 22.52 7.73 -18.25
CA GLU A 29 22.27 7.08 -19.55
C GLU A 29 22.58 5.57 -19.57
N GLN A 30 22.45 4.90 -18.42
CA GLN A 30 22.80 3.49 -18.24
C GLN A 30 21.64 2.65 -17.73
N TRP A 31 21.69 1.35 -18.04
CA TRP A 31 20.81 0.35 -17.44
C TRP A 31 21.34 -0.04 -16.07
N GLU A 32 20.51 0.11 -15.05
CA GLU A 32 20.81 -0.26 -13.67
C GLU A 32 20.02 -1.50 -13.28
N GLU A 33 20.72 -2.53 -12.80
CA GLU A 33 20.08 -3.70 -12.20
C GLU A 33 19.45 -3.32 -10.86
N ILE A 34 18.18 -3.66 -10.68
CA ILE A 34 17.44 -3.45 -9.44
C ILE A 34 17.50 -4.74 -8.62
N TYR A 35 18.07 -4.63 -7.43
CA TYR A 35 18.06 -5.70 -6.42
C TYR A 35 17.16 -5.30 -5.25
N GLY A 36 16.35 -6.25 -4.80
CA GLY A 36 15.44 -5.98 -3.71
C GLY A 36 14.54 -7.15 -3.37
N ARG A 37 13.35 -6.81 -2.88
CA ARG A 37 12.41 -7.76 -2.30
C ARG A 37 10.98 -7.33 -2.55
N LYS A 38 10.19 -8.25 -3.10
CA LYS A 38 8.74 -8.14 -3.14
C LYS A 38 8.17 -8.24 -1.72
N VAL A 39 7.35 -7.28 -1.33
CA VAL A 39 6.68 -7.25 -0.02
C VAL A 39 5.18 -7.14 -0.18
N ARG A 40 4.47 -7.82 0.72
CA ARG A 40 3.02 -7.73 0.87
C ARG A 40 2.72 -6.72 1.98
N LEU A 41 2.02 -5.66 1.62
CA LEU A 41 1.55 -4.62 2.55
C LEU A 41 0.06 -4.81 2.78
N THR A 42 -0.39 -4.63 4.02
CA THR A 42 -1.82 -4.59 4.35
C THR A 42 -2.14 -3.22 4.92
N PHE A 43 -2.90 -2.43 4.18
CA PHE A 43 -3.41 -1.14 4.60
C PHE A 43 -4.79 -1.29 5.22
N GLY A 44 -5.01 -0.69 6.38
CA GLY A 44 -6.34 -0.43 6.92
C GLY A 44 -6.90 0.86 6.35
N LEU A 45 -8.15 0.83 5.90
CA LEU A 45 -8.86 1.91 5.21
C LEU A 45 -10.22 2.15 5.89
N ASP A 46 -10.23 2.30 7.21
CA ASP A 46 -11.46 2.34 8.00
C ASP A 46 -12.28 3.60 7.71
N LEU A 47 -13.59 3.40 7.47
CA LEU A 47 -14.53 4.46 7.16
C LEU A 47 -15.30 4.85 8.42
N TYR A 48 -15.48 6.14 8.61
CA TYR A 48 -16.19 6.72 9.75
C TYR A 48 -17.26 7.71 9.29
N ALA A 49 -18.43 7.61 9.91
CA ALA A 49 -19.54 8.54 9.70
C ALA A 49 -20.19 8.92 11.03
N LEU A 50 -20.76 10.12 11.08
CA LEU A 50 -21.63 10.51 12.18
C LEU A 50 -22.87 9.59 12.20
N PRO A 51 -23.40 9.20 13.37
CA PRO A 51 -24.59 8.37 13.45
C PRO A 51 -25.81 8.92 12.68
N GLN A 52 -25.93 10.25 12.58
CA GLN A 52 -27.03 10.90 11.86
C GLN A 52 -26.94 10.73 10.33
N ALA A 53 -25.73 10.55 9.80
CA ALA A 53 -25.53 10.26 8.37
C ALA A 53 -25.89 8.81 8.01
N GLY A 54 -25.91 7.92 9.01
CA GLY A 54 -26.31 6.52 8.88
C GLY A 54 -25.34 5.67 8.06
N GLU A 55 -25.71 4.40 7.88
CA GLU A 55 -24.90 3.43 7.15
C GLU A 55 -24.85 3.70 5.64
N ALA A 56 -25.85 4.37 5.08
CA ALA A 56 -25.88 4.72 3.66
C ALA A 56 -24.67 5.57 3.25
N ALA A 57 -24.28 6.54 4.08
CA ALA A 57 -23.09 7.37 3.84
C ALA A 57 -21.79 6.54 3.87
N LEU A 58 -21.71 5.54 4.75
CA LEU A 58 -20.57 4.60 4.79
C LEU A 58 -20.54 3.70 3.56
N GLN A 59 -21.69 3.25 3.08
CA GLN A 59 -21.77 2.42 1.88
C GLN A 59 -21.34 3.20 0.64
N THR A 60 -21.80 4.44 0.46
CA THR A 60 -21.33 5.30 -0.65
C THR A 60 -19.82 5.52 -0.61
N ALA A 61 -19.25 5.75 0.58
CA ALA A 61 -17.81 5.90 0.73
C ALA A 61 -17.06 4.58 0.42
N LEU A 62 -17.62 3.44 0.79
CA LEU A 62 -17.08 2.12 0.46
C LEU A 62 -17.10 1.85 -1.04
N ASP A 63 -18.18 2.23 -1.73
CA ASP A 63 -18.30 2.03 -3.18
C ASP A 63 -17.24 2.86 -3.93
N ILE A 64 -17.02 4.11 -3.51
CA ILE A 64 -15.94 4.96 -4.04
C ILE A 64 -14.57 4.32 -3.80
N LEU A 65 -14.34 3.81 -2.59
CA LEU A 65 -13.08 3.16 -2.24
C LEU A 65 -12.86 1.88 -3.07
N THR A 66 -13.91 1.09 -3.26
CA THR A 66 -13.88 -0.14 -4.06
C THR A 66 -13.55 0.19 -5.52
N GLN A 67 -14.16 1.24 -6.09
CA GLN A 67 -13.84 1.70 -7.45
C GLN A 67 -12.39 2.16 -7.58
N ALA A 68 -11.89 2.93 -6.60
CA ALA A 68 -10.49 3.34 -6.58
C ALA A 68 -9.54 2.13 -6.49
N CYS A 69 -9.91 1.11 -5.70
CA CYS A 69 -9.13 -0.12 -5.56
C CYS A 69 -9.22 -1.08 -6.75
N ALA A 70 -10.25 -0.95 -7.60
CA ALA A 70 -10.41 -1.74 -8.82
C ALA A 70 -9.59 -1.19 -10.01
N GLY A 71 -9.11 0.06 -9.91
CA GLY A 71 -8.18 0.64 -10.87
C GLY A 71 -6.75 0.11 -10.72
N ALA A 72 -5.80 0.76 -11.39
CA ALA A 72 -4.37 0.40 -11.32
C ALA A 72 -3.74 0.57 -9.91
N GLY A 73 -4.49 1.14 -8.96
CA GLY A 73 -3.99 1.49 -7.63
C GLY A 73 -3.09 2.73 -7.66
N PRO A 74 -2.54 3.13 -6.50
CA PRO A 74 -1.49 4.13 -6.43
C PRO A 74 -0.26 3.64 -7.19
N GLU A 75 0.49 4.57 -7.79
CA GLU A 75 1.74 4.27 -8.48
C GLU A 75 2.66 3.42 -7.58
N GLY A 76 3.11 2.27 -8.09
CA GLY A 76 3.95 1.34 -7.34
C GLY A 76 3.29 0.45 -6.30
N LEU A 77 1.96 0.50 -6.17
CA LEU A 77 1.20 -0.34 -5.25
C LEU A 77 0.13 -1.12 -6.02
N ALA A 78 0.49 -2.34 -6.44
CA ALA A 78 -0.46 -3.23 -7.08
C ALA A 78 -1.41 -3.83 -6.04
N ILE A 79 -2.67 -3.39 -6.04
CA ILE A 79 -3.72 -3.92 -5.17
C ILE A 79 -4.03 -5.36 -5.58
N GLN A 80 -3.95 -6.28 -4.62
CA GLN A 80 -4.23 -7.71 -4.79
C GLN A 80 -5.60 -8.07 -4.27
N GLU A 81 -5.96 -7.54 -3.10
CA GLU A 81 -7.21 -7.85 -2.42
C GLU A 81 -7.75 -6.58 -1.78
N PHE A 82 -9.07 -6.41 -1.83
CA PHE A 82 -9.81 -5.41 -1.08
C PHE A 82 -10.93 -6.10 -0.33
N SER A 83 -11.13 -5.73 0.94
CA SER A 83 -12.18 -6.30 1.78
C SER A 83 -12.72 -5.29 2.77
N SER A 84 -13.96 -5.52 3.22
CA SER A 84 -14.60 -4.73 4.27
C SER A 84 -15.35 -5.63 5.25
N GLY A 85 -15.45 -5.18 6.50
CA GLY A 85 -16.22 -5.84 7.54
C GLY A 85 -17.57 -5.15 7.79
N GLU A 86 -18.24 -5.57 8.85
CA GLU A 86 -19.54 -5.04 9.26
C GLU A 86 -19.44 -3.62 9.81
N THR A 87 -20.50 -2.83 9.63
CA THR A 87 -20.62 -1.53 10.25
C THR A 87 -20.93 -1.70 11.73
N ALA A 88 -20.21 -1.00 12.60
CA ALA A 88 -20.42 -1.03 14.04
C ALA A 88 -20.32 0.39 14.64
N TYR A 89 -20.99 0.62 15.75
CA TYR A 89 -20.81 1.84 16.52
C TYR A 89 -19.54 1.76 17.35
N ASP A 90 -18.65 2.74 17.18
CA ASP A 90 -17.45 2.91 17.97
C ASP A 90 -17.71 3.91 19.10
N GLY A 91 -17.75 3.40 20.34
CA GLY A 91 -18.07 4.19 21.53
C GLY A 91 -17.02 5.23 21.89
N ASP A 92 -15.76 5.00 21.54
CA ASP A 92 -14.66 5.91 21.86
C ASP A 92 -14.71 7.16 20.99
N SER A 93 -14.90 6.96 19.68
CA SER A 93 -15.02 8.07 18.71
C SER A 93 -16.44 8.64 18.61
N ARG A 94 -17.45 7.91 19.12
CA ARG A 94 -18.89 8.18 18.97
C ARG A 94 -19.35 8.21 17.50
N LEU A 95 -18.68 7.44 16.64
CA LEU A 95 -18.94 7.36 15.21
C LEU A 95 -19.41 5.96 14.82
N LEU A 96 -20.12 5.86 13.70
CA LEU A 96 -20.24 4.59 12.99
C LEU A 96 -18.91 4.31 12.28
N ARG A 97 -18.38 3.11 12.45
CA ARG A 97 -17.15 2.64 11.82
C ARG A 97 -17.47 1.45 10.92
N LYS A 98 -16.99 1.48 9.69
CA LYS A 98 -16.94 0.30 8.80
C LYS A 98 -15.48 -0.01 8.50
N PRO A 99 -14.95 -1.15 8.99
CA PRO A 99 -13.57 -1.48 8.75
C PRO A 99 -13.38 -1.90 7.29
N ALA A 100 -12.29 -1.46 6.68
CA ALA A 100 -11.89 -1.92 5.36
C ALA A 100 -10.36 -2.09 5.31
N GLN A 101 -9.90 -2.89 4.36
CA GLN A 101 -8.48 -3.09 4.13
C GLN A 101 -8.17 -3.41 2.68
N ALA A 102 -6.97 -3.03 2.26
CA ALA A 102 -6.38 -3.39 0.98
C ALA A 102 -5.06 -4.14 1.22
N VAL A 103 -4.86 -5.23 0.51
CA VAL A 103 -3.57 -5.91 0.42
C VAL A 103 -2.92 -5.47 -0.87
N CYS A 104 -1.74 -4.87 -0.77
CA CYS A 104 -0.95 -4.42 -1.89
C CYS A 104 0.35 -5.21 -1.97
N THR A 105 0.92 -5.25 -3.17
CA THR A 105 2.30 -5.67 -3.35
C THR A 105 3.16 -4.48 -3.73
N ALA A 106 4.35 -4.39 -3.12
CA ALA A 106 5.36 -3.38 -3.40
C ALA A 106 6.73 -4.03 -3.53
N TYR A 107 7.71 -3.28 -4.03
CA TYR A 107 9.11 -3.69 -4.01
C TYR A 107 9.90 -2.81 -3.03
N LEU A 108 10.57 -3.45 -2.07
CA LEU A 108 11.64 -2.84 -1.30
C LEU A 108 12.93 -3.05 -2.09
N TYR A 109 13.52 -2.01 -2.65
CA TYR A 109 14.83 -2.12 -3.30
C TYR A 109 15.80 -1.12 -2.68
N ALA A 110 17.08 -1.48 -2.71
CA ALA A 110 18.17 -0.58 -2.32
C ALA A 110 18.84 -0.08 -3.61
N ILE A 111 19.18 1.20 -3.66
CA ILE A 111 20.11 1.74 -4.66
C ILE A 111 21.48 1.71 -3.97
N THR A 112 22.34 0.77 -4.36
CA THR A 112 23.70 0.68 -3.80
C THR A 112 24.61 1.71 -4.45
N GLU A 113 25.29 2.53 -3.63
CA GLU A 113 26.54 3.16 -4.06
C GLU A 113 27.66 2.09 -4.13
N ALA A 114 28.75 2.40 -4.84
CA ALA A 114 29.78 1.47 -5.29
C ALA A 114 30.50 0.65 -4.18
N ASP A 115 30.28 0.93 -2.90
CA ASP A 115 30.92 0.25 -1.77
C ASP A 115 30.07 -0.83 -1.07
N GLY A 116 28.78 -0.97 -1.45
CA GLY A 116 27.91 -2.04 -0.95
C GLY A 116 27.47 -1.90 0.52
N THR A 117 27.62 -0.72 1.14
CA THR A 117 27.22 -0.50 2.54
C THR A 117 25.74 -0.13 2.66
N PHE A 118 24.96 -0.89 3.44
CA PHE A 118 23.55 -0.61 3.71
C PHE A 118 23.41 0.52 4.74
N LEU A 119 22.84 1.66 4.34
CA LEU A 119 22.67 2.82 5.22
C LEU A 119 21.22 3.04 5.67
N ASP A 120 20.21 2.74 4.84
CA ASP A 120 18.77 2.90 5.17
C ASP A 120 17.87 2.13 4.17
N PHE A 121 16.56 2.01 4.44
CA PHE A 121 15.57 1.51 3.48
C PHE A 121 14.32 2.41 3.40
N GLU A 122 13.99 2.84 2.18
CA GLU A 122 12.81 3.65 1.90
C GLU A 122 11.77 2.83 1.13
N ILE A 123 10.50 2.85 1.57
CA ILE A 123 9.39 2.24 0.83
C ILE A 123 8.87 3.27 -0.16
N ARG A 124 9.29 3.17 -1.43
CA ARG A 124 8.77 3.98 -2.52
C ARG A 124 7.87 3.18 -3.44
N GLY A 125 6.81 3.82 -3.93
CA GLY A 125 6.09 3.32 -5.10
C GLY A 125 7.02 3.28 -6.31
N GLU A 126 6.98 2.18 -7.06
CA GLU A 126 7.68 1.98 -8.32
C GLU A 126 7.17 2.94 -9.40
N ARG A 127 8.06 3.80 -9.92
CA ARG A 127 7.92 4.46 -11.23
C ARG A 127 8.41 3.48 -12.29
N ILE A 128 7.49 2.87 -13.02
CA ILE A 128 7.84 2.22 -14.29
C ILE A 128 7.52 3.23 -15.40
N PRO A 129 8.52 3.76 -16.13
CA PRO A 129 8.29 4.54 -17.35
C PRO A 129 7.77 3.68 -18.50
#